data_AF-A0A2J6TN31-F1
#
_entry.id   AF-A0A2J6TN31-F1
#
_cell.length_a   1.000
_cell.length_b   1.000
_cell.length_c   1.000
_cell.angle_alpha   90.00
_cell.angle_beta   90.00
_cell.angle_gamma   90.00
#
_symmetry.space_group_name_H-M   'P 1'
#
loop_
_entity.id
_entity.type
_entity.pdbx_description
1 polymer ?
#
loop_
_entity_poly.entity_id
_entity_poly.type
_entity_poly.pdbx_seq_one_letter_code
_entity_poly.pdbx_strand_id
1 'polypeptide(L)'
;MSPHQQSFKKQVLQDMIWGILQQYIFTSPFRPFGEEGRKLETAWRNLDSEIKAEEDIGGVYTWPKPSAEIERWRYVNITEGRAALTQATVSELDPRGRLKAGFERAIDSLKKELTSSLEAIVGSRRDDGHYLRTLEELPGKAVNVWLGFGIQRCRIRVVIRGPHLTSVTEKIQQAKAGGWELVIIPELQRIGTAKGSELNAKPYRISDGQLYLVSLARRQ
;
A
#
# COMPACT_ATOMS: atom_id res chain seq x y z
N MET A 1 20.13 14.76 20.50
CA MET A 1 20.30 14.02 19.23
C MET A 1 20.80 15.00 18.19
N SER A 2 21.75 14.61 17.34
CA SER A 2 22.20 15.50 16.25
C SER A 2 21.09 15.65 15.19
N PRO A 3 21.03 16.78 14.45
CA PRO A 3 20.06 16.98 13.38
C PRO A 3 20.08 15.86 12.33
N HIS A 4 21.27 15.31 12.06
CA HIS A 4 21.47 14.18 11.14
C HIS A 4 20.80 12.89 11.62
N GLN A 5 20.86 12.60 12.93
CA GLN A 5 20.19 11.43 13.51
C GLN A 5 18.66 11.56 13.45
N GLN A 6 18.12 12.77 13.65
CA GLN A 6 16.67 13.01 13.56
C GLN A 6 16.17 12.86 12.11
N SER A 7 16.91 13.40 11.14
CA SER A 7 16.58 13.25 9.72
C SER A 7 16.60 11.78 9.27
N PHE A 8 17.60 11.01 9.70
CA PHE A 8 17.71 9.59 9.37
C PHE A 8 16.55 8.77 9.97
N LYS A 9 16.23 8.95 11.25
CA LYS A 9 15.08 8.26 11.87
C LYS A 9 13.77 8.58 11.17
N LYS A 10 13.57 9.84 10.75
CA LYS A 10 12.40 10.26 9.99
C LYS A 10 12.29 9.54 8.65
N GLN A 11 13.40 9.41 7.92
CA GLN A 11 13.43 8.69 6.63
C GLN A 11 13.11 7.21 6.83
N VAL A 12 13.80 6.54 7.76
CA VAL A 12 13.54 5.11 8.06
C VAL A 12 12.07 4.89 8.43
N LEU A 13 11.49 5.77 9.24
CA LEU A 13 10.08 5.71 9.60
C LEU A 13 9.17 5.89 8.38
N GLN A 14 9.44 6.88 7.52
CA GLN A 14 8.66 7.09 6.29
C GLN A 14 8.72 5.87 5.37
N ASP A 15 9.91 5.31 5.15
CA ASP A 15 10.09 4.13 4.30
C ASP A 15 9.38 2.91 4.88
N MET A 16 9.38 2.74 6.20
CA MET A 16 8.63 1.66 6.85
C MET A 16 7.13 1.83 6.69
N ILE A 17 6.61 3.03 6.95
CA ILE A 17 5.18 3.33 6.77
C ILE A 17 4.77 3.02 5.33
N TRP A 18 5.53 3.49 4.34
CA TRP A 18 5.22 3.21 2.93
C TRP A 18 5.31 1.72 2.57
N GLY A 19 6.32 1.00 3.08
CA GLY A 19 6.44 -0.45 2.89
C GLY A 19 5.24 -1.21 3.44
N ILE A 20 4.83 -0.88 4.68
CA ILE A 20 3.67 -1.49 5.35
C ILE A 20 2.38 -1.15 4.60
N LEU A 21 2.15 0.13 4.27
CA LEU A 21 0.95 0.54 3.51
C LEU A 21 0.92 -0.11 2.12
N GLN A 22 2.06 -0.29 1.47
CA GLN A 22 2.13 -1.04 0.21
C GLN A 22 1.66 -2.47 0.40
N GLN A 23 2.24 -3.20 1.34
CA GLN A 23 1.95 -4.62 1.56
C GLN A 23 0.49 -4.88 1.96
N TYR A 24 -0.08 -4.00 2.80
CA TYR A 24 -1.42 -4.19 3.37
C TYR A 24 -2.54 -3.49 2.59
N ILE A 25 -2.24 -2.45 1.81
CA ILE A 25 -3.25 -1.65 1.11
C ILE A 25 -2.93 -1.56 -0.38
N PHE A 26 -1.80 -0.96 -0.75
CA PHE A 26 -1.61 -0.49 -2.13
C PHE A 26 -1.14 -1.56 -3.12
N THR A 27 -0.75 -2.75 -2.64
CA THR A 27 -0.32 -3.87 -3.48
C THR A 27 -1.41 -4.32 -4.44
N SER A 28 -2.66 -4.36 -4.01
CA SER A 28 -3.80 -4.67 -4.87
C SER A 28 -5.06 -3.96 -4.40
N PRO A 29 -6.04 -3.73 -5.28
CA PRO A 29 -7.26 -3.04 -4.89
C PRO A 29 -8.06 -3.82 -3.84
N PHE A 30 -7.85 -5.14 -3.72
CA PHE A 30 -8.60 -6.02 -2.81
C PHE A 30 -7.92 -6.25 -1.47
N ARG A 31 -6.63 -5.91 -1.33
CA ARG A 31 -5.86 -6.12 -0.10
C ARG A 31 -6.53 -5.61 1.20
N PRO A 32 -7.23 -4.46 1.20
CA PRO A 32 -7.93 -3.99 2.39
C PRO A 32 -8.99 -4.95 2.93
N PHE A 33 -9.53 -5.88 2.13
CA PHE A 33 -10.53 -6.84 2.58
C PHE A 33 -9.94 -8.11 3.22
N GLY A 34 -8.63 -8.12 3.52
CA GLY A 34 -7.96 -9.23 4.19
C GLY A 34 -7.96 -10.50 3.34
N GLU A 35 -8.26 -11.64 3.96
CA GLU A 35 -8.20 -12.96 3.31
C GLU A 35 -9.20 -13.10 2.16
N GLU A 36 -10.43 -12.62 2.34
CA GLU A 36 -11.41 -12.59 1.25
C GLU A 36 -10.95 -11.68 0.11
N GLY A 37 -10.27 -10.59 0.45
CA GLY A 37 -9.57 -9.74 -0.52
C GLY A 37 -8.51 -10.48 -1.32
N ARG A 38 -7.72 -11.35 -0.69
CA ARG A 38 -6.71 -12.18 -1.39
C ARG A 38 -7.34 -13.18 -2.35
N LYS A 39 -8.50 -13.75 -2.00
CA LYS A 39 -9.25 -14.61 -2.93
C LYS A 39 -9.71 -13.84 -4.16
N LEU A 40 -10.26 -12.63 -3.97
CA LEU A 40 -10.63 -11.74 -5.07
C LEU A 40 -9.43 -11.33 -5.91
N GLU A 41 -8.30 -11.04 -5.27
CA GLU A 41 -7.03 -10.73 -5.93
C GLU A 41 -6.55 -11.88 -6.82
N THR A 42 -6.57 -13.11 -6.33
CA THR A 42 -6.21 -14.31 -7.10
C THR A 42 -7.17 -14.51 -8.28
N ALA A 43 -8.48 -14.38 -8.05
CA ALA A 43 -9.48 -14.47 -9.12
C ALA A 43 -9.25 -13.41 -10.22
N TRP A 44 -8.92 -12.19 -9.80
CA TRP A 44 -8.64 -11.07 -10.71
C TRP A 44 -7.36 -11.28 -11.52
N ARG A 45 -6.27 -11.70 -10.87
CA ARG A 45 -5.02 -12.08 -11.57
C ARG A 45 -5.27 -13.18 -12.60
N ASN A 46 -6.11 -14.15 -12.25
CA ASN A 46 -6.41 -15.29 -13.10
C ASN A 46 -7.22 -14.95 -14.36
N LEU A 47 -7.72 -13.71 -14.50
CA LEU A 47 -8.30 -13.23 -15.76
C LEU A 47 -7.24 -12.92 -16.81
N ASP A 48 -5.99 -12.67 -16.39
CA ASP A 48 -4.88 -12.47 -17.29
C ASP A 48 -4.12 -13.79 -17.48
N SER A 49 -4.20 -14.34 -18.68
CA SER A 49 -3.47 -15.55 -19.07
C SER A 49 -1.96 -15.36 -19.12
N GLU A 50 -1.46 -14.14 -19.35
CA GLU A 50 -0.01 -13.85 -19.42
C GLU A 50 0.62 -14.00 -18.02
N ILE A 51 -0.07 -13.55 -16.96
CA ILE A 51 0.41 -13.68 -15.57
C ILE A 51 0.44 -15.13 -15.08
N LYS A 52 -0.44 -15.99 -15.58
CA LYS A 52 -0.43 -17.42 -15.20
C LYS A 52 0.83 -18.15 -15.70
N ALA A 53 1.45 -17.65 -16.77
CA ALA A 53 2.66 -18.24 -17.35
C ALA A 53 3.95 -17.75 -16.66
N GLU A 54 3.90 -16.59 -16.02
CA GLU A 54 5.02 -15.98 -15.28
C GLU A 54 4.78 -16.16 -13.76
N GLU A 55 5.08 -17.35 -13.23
CA GLU A 55 5.09 -17.57 -11.78
C GLU A 55 6.10 -16.64 -11.10
N ASP A 56 5.60 -15.66 -10.31
CA ASP A 56 6.24 -14.85 -9.26
C ASP A 56 7.80 -14.87 -9.24
N ILE A 57 8.44 -14.49 -10.35
CA ILE A 57 9.91 -14.40 -10.42
C ILE A 57 10.34 -13.21 -9.53
N GLY A 58 10.74 -13.51 -8.28
CA GLY A 58 11.29 -12.54 -7.34
C GLY A 58 10.31 -11.98 -6.30
N GLY A 59 9.12 -12.56 -6.12
CA GLY A 59 8.20 -12.20 -5.02
C GLY A 59 7.59 -10.79 -5.13
N VAL A 60 7.70 -10.14 -6.28
CA VAL A 60 7.09 -8.83 -6.55
C VAL A 60 5.70 -9.04 -7.15
N TYR A 61 4.67 -8.57 -6.44
CA TYR A 61 3.29 -8.68 -6.91
C TYR A 61 3.05 -7.93 -8.22
N THR A 62 2.49 -8.62 -9.22
CA THR A 62 2.19 -8.06 -10.54
C THR A 62 0.69 -7.97 -10.79
N TRP A 63 0.24 -6.79 -11.25
CA TRP A 63 -1.17 -6.54 -11.62
C TRP A 63 -1.47 -7.12 -13.01
N PRO A 64 -2.65 -7.76 -13.24
CA PRO A 64 -3.07 -8.22 -14.57
C PRO A 64 -3.06 -7.09 -15.57
N LYS A 65 -2.70 -7.37 -16.83
CA LYS A 65 -2.69 -6.39 -17.91
C LYS A 65 -4.06 -5.72 -18.04
N PRO A 66 -4.11 -4.40 -18.12
CA PRO A 66 -5.39 -3.68 -18.15
C PRO A 66 -6.15 -4.02 -19.44
N SER A 67 -7.37 -4.52 -19.29
CA SER A 67 -8.34 -4.74 -20.36
C SER A 67 -9.74 -4.32 -19.90
N ALA A 68 -10.67 -4.10 -20.83
CA ALA A 68 -12.02 -3.69 -20.48
C ALA A 68 -12.72 -4.70 -19.54
N GLU A 69 -12.51 -6.00 -19.77
CA GLU A 69 -13.04 -7.07 -18.94
C GLU A 69 -12.41 -7.07 -17.54
N ILE A 70 -11.07 -7.02 -17.47
CA ILE A 70 -10.31 -7.06 -16.21
C ILE A 70 -10.65 -5.84 -15.34
N GLU A 71 -10.78 -4.65 -15.93
CA GLU A 71 -11.12 -3.43 -15.21
C GLU A 71 -12.59 -3.39 -14.79
N ARG A 72 -13.49 -3.92 -15.62
CA ARG A 72 -14.90 -4.09 -15.25
C ARG A 72 -15.03 -5.03 -14.06
N TRP A 73 -14.34 -6.16 -14.08
CA TRP A 73 -14.33 -7.11 -12.98
C TRP A 73 -13.83 -6.46 -11.69
N ARG A 74 -12.70 -5.73 -11.77
CA ARG A 74 -12.16 -4.97 -10.63
C ARG A 74 -13.16 -3.96 -10.09
N TYR A 75 -13.72 -3.13 -10.96
CA TYR A 75 -14.68 -2.08 -10.60
C TYR A 75 -15.90 -2.67 -9.88
N VAL A 76 -16.50 -3.74 -10.41
CA VAL A 76 -17.69 -4.36 -9.82
C VAL A 76 -17.38 -4.92 -8.44
N ASN A 77 -16.32 -5.74 -8.32
CA ASN A 77 -15.99 -6.40 -7.05
C ASN A 77 -15.55 -5.41 -5.96
N ILE A 78 -14.83 -4.34 -6.31
CA ILE A 78 -14.50 -3.28 -5.34
C ILE A 78 -15.74 -2.51 -4.92
N THR A 79 -16.66 -2.23 -5.85
CA THR A 79 -17.91 -1.53 -5.53
C THR A 79 -18.77 -2.36 -4.57
N GLU A 80 -18.87 -3.66 -4.80
CA GLU A 80 -19.57 -4.59 -3.90
C GLU A 80 -18.88 -4.69 -2.54
N GLY A 81 -17.55 -4.83 -2.52
CA GLY A 81 -16.79 -4.85 -1.27
C GLY A 81 -16.99 -3.57 -0.46
N ARG A 82 -16.97 -2.40 -1.11
CA ARG A 82 -17.24 -1.11 -0.47
C ARG A 82 -18.68 -1.02 0.05
N ALA A 83 -19.65 -1.52 -0.70
CA ALA A 83 -21.04 -1.56 -0.25
C ALA A 83 -21.20 -2.44 1.00
N ALA A 84 -20.51 -3.59 1.06
CA ALA A 84 -20.53 -4.48 2.22
C ALA A 84 -20.06 -3.78 3.52
N LEU A 85 -19.10 -2.85 3.43
CA LEU A 85 -18.61 -2.11 4.59
C LEU A 85 -19.66 -1.17 5.21
N THR A 86 -20.65 -0.74 4.42
CA THR A 86 -21.71 0.19 4.88
C THR A 86 -22.92 -0.52 5.51
N GLN A 87 -22.99 -1.85 5.42
CA GLN A 87 -24.13 -2.61 5.93
C GLN A 87 -24.03 -2.78 7.45
N ALA A 88 -25.13 -2.47 8.16
CA ALA A 88 -25.18 -2.44 9.62
C ALA A 88 -25.06 -3.84 10.25
N THR A 89 -25.64 -4.85 9.62
CA THR A 89 -25.67 -6.23 10.13
C THR A 89 -25.65 -7.19 8.96
N VAL A 90 -24.57 -7.98 8.86
CA VAL A 90 -24.45 -9.02 7.85
C VAL A 90 -24.03 -10.29 8.56
N SER A 91 -24.83 -11.35 8.40
CA SER A 91 -24.50 -12.68 8.93
C SER A 91 -23.12 -13.11 8.44
N GLU A 92 -22.36 -13.82 9.28
CA GLU A 92 -21.05 -14.39 8.87
C GLU A 92 -21.15 -15.41 7.72
N LEU A 93 -22.36 -15.95 7.49
CA LEU A 93 -22.64 -16.85 6.38
C LEU A 93 -22.75 -16.11 5.03
N ASP A 94 -23.07 -14.82 5.05
CA ASP A 94 -23.15 -13.99 3.85
C ASP A 94 -21.72 -13.58 3.41
N PRO A 95 -21.36 -13.76 2.12
CA PRO A 95 -20.09 -13.29 1.55
C PRO A 95 -19.73 -11.84 1.91
N ARG A 96 -20.71 -10.94 2.01
CA ARG A 96 -20.51 -9.53 2.38
C ARG A 96 -20.10 -9.38 3.85
N GLY A 97 -20.63 -10.24 4.73
CA GLY A 97 -20.25 -10.29 6.14
C GLY A 97 -18.80 -10.72 6.29
N ARG A 98 -18.37 -11.71 5.50
CA ARG A 98 -16.97 -12.14 5.47
C ARG A 98 -16.03 -11.05 4.95
N LEU A 99 -16.42 -10.30 3.92
CA LEU A 99 -15.64 -9.15 3.43
C LEU A 99 -15.47 -8.06 4.49
N LYS A 100 -16.55 -7.72 5.21
CA LYS A 100 -16.51 -6.74 6.31
C LYS A 100 -15.63 -7.21 7.47
N ALA A 101 -15.81 -8.45 7.93
CA ALA A 101 -14.99 -9.02 8.99
C ALA A 101 -13.51 -9.20 8.57
N GLY A 102 -13.26 -9.50 7.29
CA GLY A 102 -11.92 -9.54 6.71
C GLY A 102 -11.26 -8.16 6.71
N PHE A 103 -12.02 -7.14 6.35
CA PHE A 103 -11.59 -5.74 6.37
C PHE A 103 -11.23 -5.26 7.78
N GLU A 104 -12.12 -5.45 8.75
CA GLU A 104 -11.90 -5.02 10.14
C GLU A 104 -10.63 -5.65 10.72
N ARG A 105 -10.45 -6.97 10.52
CA ARG A 105 -9.22 -7.68 10.92
C ARG A 105 -7.97 -7.15 10.22
N ALA A 106 -8.04 -6.90 8.91
CA ALA A 106 -6.91 -6.39 8.14
C ALA A 106 -6.47 -5.00 8.62
N ILE A 107 -7.43 -4.11 8.90
CA ILE A 107 -7.17 -2.78 9.45
C ILE A 107 -6.54 -2.87 10.83
N ASP A 108 -7.07 -3.72 11.70
CA ASP A 108 -6.52 -3.88 13.05
C ASP A 108 -5.12 -4.49 13.05
N SER A 109 -4.85 -5.46 12.18
CA SER A 109 -3.49 -5.97 11.95
C SER A 109 -2.55 -4.88 11.45
N LEU A 110 -2.99 -4.05 10.51
CA LEU A 110 -2.20 -2.94 9.98
C LEU A 110 -1.88 -1.89 11.07
N LYS A 111 -2.85 -1.53 11.91
CA LYS A 111 -2.62 -0.63 13.05
C LYS A 111 -1.55 -1.18 13.99
N LYS A 112 -1.65 -2.47 14.36
CA LYS A 112 -0.67 -3.13 15.23
C LYS A 112 0.73 -3.10 14.61
N GLU A 113 0.85 -3.43 13.32
CA GLU A 113 2.12 -3.44 12.61
C GLU A 113 2.78 -2.05 12.57
N LEU A 114 2.00 -1.00 12.27
CA LEU A 114 2.48 0.38 12.28
C LEU A 114 2.93 0.84 13.67
N THR A 115 2.15 0.52 14.71
CA THR A 115 2.48 0.88 16.09
C THR A 115 3.76 0.17 16.56
N SER A 116 3.86 -1.15 16.35
CA SER A 116 5.06 -1.92 16.73
C SER A 116 6.31 -1.46 15.96
N SER A 117 6.15 -1.11 14.68
CA SER A 117 7.22 -0.53 13.87
C SER A 117 7.71 0.82 14.39
N LEU A 118 6.78 1.68 14.83
CA LEU A 118 7.14 2.97 15.42
C LEU A 118 7.88 2.78 16.76
N GLU A 119 7.35 1.92 17.63
CA GLU A 119 7.94 1.61 18.93
C GLU A 119 9.39 1.12 18.78
N ALA A 120 9.69 0.34 17.74
CA ALA A 120 11.05 -0.12 17.45
C ALA A 120 12.03 1.01 17.08
N ILE A 121 11.57 2.11 16.44
CA ILE A 121 12.42 3.21 15.97
C ILE A 121 12.59 4.31 17.04
N VAL A 122 11.48 4.66 17.68
CA VAL A 122 11.40 5.81 18.61
C VAL A 122 11.62 5.37 20.05
N GLY A 123 11.39 4.08 20.36
CA GLY A 123 11.38 3.52 21.71
C GLY A 123 10.09 3.88 22.45
N SER A 124 9.74 3.12 23.50
CA SER A 124 8.55 3.33 24.34
C SER A 124 8.58 4.62 25.18
N ARG A 125 9.60 5.47 25.00
CA ARG A 125 9.79 6.71 25.76
C ARG A 125 9.25 7.89 24.96
N ARG A 126 7.93 8.06 24.96
CA ARG A 126 7.25 9.34 25.17
C ARG A 126 5.74 9.17 25.11
N ASP A 127 5.10 9.82 26.08
CA ASP A 127 3.67 10.00 26.28
C ASP A 127 3.04 10.90 25.19
N ASP A 128 3.50 10.76 23.94
CA ASP A 128 3.04 11.60 22.83
C ASP A 128 1.81 10.94 22.19
N GLY A 129 0.72 10.81 22.96
CA GLY A 129 -0.54 10.18 22.54
C GLY A 129 -1.10 10.70 21.21
N HIS A 130 -0.67 11.90 20.78
CA HIS A 130 -0.96 12.47 19.46
C HIS A 130 -0.38 11.65 18.29
N TYR A 131 0.85 11.15 18.38
CA TYR A 131 1.46 10.37 17.29
C TYR A 131 0.82 8.99 17.17
N LEU A 132 0.56 8.32 18.29
CA LEU A 132 -0.14 7.04 18.31
C LEU A 132 -1.54 7.18 17.70
N ARG A 133 -2.29 8.21 18.09
CA ARG A 133 -3.61 8.51 17.50
C ARG A 133 -3.52 8.77 15.99
N THR A 134 -2.53 9.53 15.54
CA THR A 134 -2.31 9.80 14.11
C THR A 134 -2.05 8.49 13.34
N LEU A 135 -1.27 7.57 13.91
CA LEU A 135 -1.02 6.26 13.32
C LEU A 135 -2.23 5.33 13.37
N GLU A 136 -3.08 5.43 14.38
CA GLU A 136 -4.35 4.68 14.44
C GLU A 136 -5.33 5.12 13.36
N GLU A 137 -5.36 6.42 13.03
CA GLU A 137 -6.22 6.99 11.98
C GLU A 137 -5.68 6.77 10.57
N LEU A 138 -4.35 6.67 10.40
CA LEU A 138 -3.69 6.60 9.10
C LEU A 138 -4.19 5.42 8.24
N PRO A 139 -4.31 4.18 8.74
CA PRO A 139 -4.89 3.05 8.02
C PRO A 139 -6.27 3.34 7.45
N GLY A 140 -7.17 3.93 8.26
CA GLY A 140 -8.52 4.26 7.83
C GLY A 140 -8.53 5.26 6.68
N LYS A 141 -7.72 6.32 6.78
CA LYS A 141 -7.57 7.33 5.71
C LYS A 141 -6.99 6.71 4.43
N ALA A 142 -5.91 5.94 4.55
CA ALA A 142 -5.24 5.31 3.42
C ALA A 142 -6.17 4.33 2.67
N VAL A 143 -6.90 3.50 3.41
CA VAL A 143 -7.84 2.55 2.81
C VAL A 143 -9.04 3.25 2.17
N ASN A 144 -9.59 4.29 2.79
CA ASN A 144 -10.70 5.04 2.19
C ASN A 144 -10.31 5.70 0.87
N VAL A 145 -9.11 6.29 0.80
CA VAL A 145 -8.57 6.84 -0.45
C VAL A 145 -8.38 5.73 -1.49
N TRP A 146 -7.79 4.61 -1.08
CA TRP A 146 -7.51 3.48 -1.98
C TRP A 146 -8.79 2.83 -2.54
N LEU A 147 -9.81 2.62 -1.72
CA LEU A 147 -11.13 2.16 -2.19
C LEU A 147 -11.80 3.21 -3.08
N GLY A 148 -11.58 4.50 -2.81
CA GLY A 148 -12.00 5.59 -3.70
C GLY A 148 -11.37 5.51 -5.10
N PHE A 149 -10.10 5.12 -5.18
CA PHE A 149 -9.41 4.83 -6.44
C PHE A 149 -9.93 3.53 -7.08
N GLY A 150 -10.19 2.51 -6.26
CA GLY A 150 -10.68 1.21 -6.71
C GLY A 150 -12.07 1.24 -7.35
N ILE A 151 -12.91 2.23 -7.05
CA ILE A 151 -14.19 2.43 -7.73
C ILE A 151 -14.09 3.31 -9.00
N GLN A 152 -12.90 3.73 -9.41
CA GLN A 152 -12.74 4.42 -10.68
C GLN A 152 -12.73 3.42 -11.84
N ARG A 153 -13.27 3.82 -13.00
CA ARG A 153 -13.25 2.99 -14.23
C ARG A 153 -11.88 2.98 -14.93
N CYS A 154 -11.02 3.96 -14.63
CA CYS A 154 -9.60 3.88 -14.93
C CYS A 154 -8.87 3.10 -13.84
N ARG A 155 -7.70 2.57 -14.18
CA ARG A 155 -6.81 1.95 -13.21
C ARG A 155 -5.93 3.02 -12.57
N ILE A 156 -5.93 3.08 -11.25
CA ILE A 156 -5.01 3.91 -10.46
C ILE A 156 -4.19 2.96 -9.58
N ARG A 157 -2.88 3.12 -9.56
CA ARG A 157 -1.98 2.32 -8.72
C ARG A 157 -0.91 3.17 -8.06
N VAL A 158 -0.49 2.76 -6.86
CA VAL A 158 0.73 3.26 -6.23
C VAL A 158 1.88 2.36 -6.67
N VAL A 159 2.94 2.96 -7.20
CA VAL A 159 4.19 2.29 -7.53
C VAL A 159 5.26 2.82 -6.59
N ILE A 160 5.89 1.93 -5.85
CA ILE A 160 7.03 2.28 -5.00
C ILE A 160 8.31 2.10 -5.82
N ARG A 161 9.09 3.18 -5.93
CA ARG A 161 10.48 3.14 -6.39
C ARG A 161 11.44 3.21 -5.24
N GLY A 162 12.66 2.73 -5.47
CA GLY A 162 13.73 2.69 -4.48
C GLY A 162 13.98 1.27 -3.98
N PRO A 163 14.81 1.12 -2.93
CA PRO A 163 15.14 -0.19 -2.39
C PRO A 163 13.91 -0.83 -1.72
N HIS A 164 13.60 -2.07 -2.09
CA HIS A 164 12.55 -2.87 -1.44
C HIS A 164 13.04 -3.50 -0.13
N LEU A 165 13.73 -2.73 0.71
CA LEU A 165 14.18 -3.21 2.01
C LEU A 165 13.01 -3.25 2.99
N THR A 166 12.79 -4.42 3.59
CA THR A 166 11.64 -4.66 4.45
C THR A 166 11.98 -4.51 5.94
N SER A 167 13.23 -4.76 6.34
CA SER A 167 13.63 -4.69 7.76
C SER A 167 14.39 -3.40 8.11
N VAL A 168 14.18 -2.92 9.36
CA VAL A 168 14.96 -1.82 9.95
C VAL A 168 16.46 -2.16 9.94
N THR A 169 16.79 -3.41 10.23
CA THR A 169 18.17 -3.90 10.28
C THR A 169 18.85 -3.81 8.92
N GLU A 170 18.19 -4.24 7.84
CA GLU A 170 18.70 -4.08 6.47
C GLU A 170 18.91 -2.61 6.11
N LYS A 171 17.95 -1.74 6.44
CA LYS A 171 18.06 -0.29 6.17
C LYS A 171 19.23 0.33 6.92
N ILE A 172 19.44 -0.05 8.19
CA ILE A 172 20.59 0.38 8.98
C ILE A 172 21.90 -0.14 8.39
N GLN A 173 21.94 -1.40 7.93
CA GLN A 173 23.13 -1.99 7.30
C GLN A 173 23.47 -1.31 5.97
N GLN A 174 22.47 -1.04 5.12
CA GLN A 174 22.67 -0.34 3.85
C GLN A 174 23.18 1.10 4.08
N ALA A 175 22.61 1.80 5.06
CA ALA A 175 23.08 3.13 5.46
C ALA A 175 24.53 3.12 5.96
N LYS A 176 24.91 2.11 6.77
CA LYS A 176 26.28 1.92 7.24
C LYS A 176 27.26 1.59 6.12
N ALA A 177 26.82 0.85 5.11
CA ALA A 177 27.60 0.52 3.91
C ALA A 177 27.80 1.71 2.95
N GLY A 178 27.27 2.89 3.27
CA GLY A 178 27.36 4.09 2.43
C GLY A 178 26.29 4.17 1.33
N GLY A 179 25.33 3.25 1.31
CA GLY A 179 24.12 3.36 0.50
C GLY A 179 23.11 4.28 1.19
N TRP A 180 23.07 5.55 0.80
CA TRP A 180 22.15 6.54 1.36
C TRP A 180 20.81 6.62 0.62
N GLU A 181 20.63 5.83 -0.42
CA GLU A 181 19.32 5.63 -1.04
C GLU A 181 18.53 4.64 -0.20
N LEU A 182 17.96 5.11 0.92
CA LEU A 182 16.90 4.39 1.62
C LEU A 182 15.51 4.81 1.15
N VAL A 183 15.44 5.89 0.36
CA VAL A 183 14.21 6.60 0.08
C VAL A 183 13.30 5.78 -0.81
N ILE A 184 12.20 5.32 -0.24
CA ILE A 184 11.04 4.85 -0.98
C ILE A 184 10.31 6.06 -1.54
N ILE A 185 10.13 6.07 -2.86
CA ILE A 185 9.40 7.12 -3.57
C ILE A 185 8.09 6.53 -4.08
N PRO A 186 6.95 6.78 -3.39
CA PRO A 186 5.65 6.39 -3.89
C PRO A 186 5.24 7.28 -5.05
N GLU A 187 4.81 6.67 -6.15
CA GLU A 187 4.28 7.34 -7.32
C GLU A 187 2.86 6.91 -7.58
N LEU A 188 1.98 7.88 -7.85
CA LEU A 188 0.63 7.59 -8.29
C LEU A 188 0.57 7.54 -9.81
N GLN A 189 0.21 6.39 -10.35
CA GLN A 189 0.05 6.18 -11.79
C GLN A 189 -1.40 5.94 -12.13
N ARG A 190 -1.84 6.45 -13.29
CA ARG A 190 -3.12 6.11 -13.88
C ARG A 190 -2.97 5.54 -15.28
N ILE A 191 -3.84 4.59 -15.60
CA ILE A 191 -3.97 3.98 -16.92
C ILE A 191 -5.44 4.09 -17.33
N GLY A 192 -5.65 4.61 -18.53
CA GLY A 192 -6.98 4.87 -19.10
C GLY A 192 -7.70 6.12 -18.60
N THR A 193 -8.86 6.37 -19.17
CA THR A 193 -9.70 7.55 -18.91
C THR A 193 -10.72 7.29 -17.80
N ALA A 194 -11.29 8.36 -17.23
CA ALA A 194 -12.40 8.25 -16.26
C ALA A 194 -13.63 7.51 -16.83
N LYS A 195 -13.76 7.43 -18.16
CA LYS A 195 -14.82 6.67 -18.84
C LYS A 195 -14.49 5.17 -18.99
N GLY A 196 -13.28 4.74 -18.63
CA GLY A 196 -12.80 3.37 -18.82
C GLY A 196 -12.25 3.08 -20.22
N SER A 197 -11.94 4.11 -21.01
CA SER A 197 -11.27 3.97 -22.31
C SER A 197 -9.73 4.02 -22.17
N GLU A 198 -9.00 3.74 -23.25
CA GLU A 198 -7.53 3.86 -23.32
C GLU A 198 -6.77 3.00 -22.30
N LEU A 199 -7.32 1.82 -21.96
CA LEU A 199 -6.71 0.92 -20.99
C LEU A 199 -5.37 0.33 -21.46
N ASN A 200 -5.10 0.35 -22.77
CA ASN A 200 -3.82 -0.07 -23.36
C ASN A 200 -2.77 1.05 -23.42
N ALA A 201 -3.11 2.27 -23.00
CA ALA A 201 -2.19 3.40 -23.02
C ALA A 201 -1.05 3.20 -22.01
N LYS A 202 0.08 3.86 -22.26
CA LYS A 202 1.18 3.90 -21.28
C LYS A 202 0.68 4.53 -19.97
N PRO A 203 1.09 4.01 -18.80
CA PRO A 203 0.77 4.63 -17.53
C PRO A 203 1.27 6.07 -17.50
N TYR A 204 0.41 7.00 -17.11
CA TYR A 204 0.78 8.39 -16.92
C TYR A 204 0.90 8.69 -15.42
N ARG A 205 1.90 9.49 -15.04
CA ARG A 205 2.12 9.89 -13.64
C ARG A 205 1.16 11.01 -13.28
N ILE A 206 0.47 10.87 -12.16
CA ILE A 206 -0.44 11.91 -11.62
C ILE A 206 0.34 12.88 -10.73
N SER A 207 1.34 12.38 -10.01
CA SER A 207 2.20 13.20 -9.14
C SER A 207 3.55 12.52 -8.98
N ASP A 208 4.63 13.31 -9.03
CA ASP A 208 5.88 12.89 -8.42
C ASP A 208 5.71 13.08 -6.91
N GLY A 209 5.90 12.01 -6.12
CA GLY A 209 5.87 12.11 -4.67
C GLY A 209 6.94 13.11 -4.23
N GLN A 210 6.55 14.30 -3.75
CA GLN A 210 7.50 15.27 -3.24
C GLN A 210 8.02 14.79 -1.87
N LEU A 211 9.24 14.26 -1.83
CA LEU A 211 10.00 14.13 -0.59
C LEU A 211 11.41 14.69 -0.77
N TYR A 212 11.82 15.45 0.24
CA TYR A 212 13.10 16.13 0.36
C TYR A 212 14.25 15.11 0.34
N LEU A 213 15.05 15.13 -0.72
CA LEU A 213 16.37 14.52 -0.76
C LEU A 213 17.24 15.18 0.31
N VAL A 214 17.37 14.55 1.47
CA VAL A 214 18.38 14.98 2.45
C VAL A 214 19.68 14.30 2.07
N SER A 215 20.46 14.96 1.21
CA SER A 215 21.86 14.57 0.99
C SER A 215 22.63 14.89 2.27
N LEU A 216 22.98 13.87 3.05
CA LEU A 216 23.94 14.02 4.12
C LEU A 216 25.33 14.13 3.48
N ALA A 217 25.71 15.35 3.11
CA ALA A 217 27.06 15.62 2.63
C ALA A 217 28.06 15.15 3.69
N ARG A 218 28.92 14.18 3.32
CA ARG A 218 30.13 13.89 4.08
C ARG A 218 30.98 15.17 4.07
N ARG A 219 31.08 15.85 5.21
CA ARG A 219 32.24 16.71 5.43
C ARG A 219 33.43 15.76 5.59
N GLN A 220 34.30 15.75 4.58
CA GLN A 220 35.66 15.22 4.70
C GLN A 220 36.42 16.01 5.77
#